data_AF-A0A6S6SW51-F1
#
_entry.id   AF-A0A6S6SW51-F1
#
_cell.length_a   1.000
_cell.length_b   1.000
_cell.length_c   1.000
_cell.angle_alpha   90.00
_cell.angle_beta   90.00
_cell.angle_gamma   90.00
#
_symmetry.space_group_name_H-M   'P 1'
#
loop_
_entity.id
_entity.type
_entity.pdbx_description
1 polymer ?
#
loop_
_entity_poly.entity_id
_entity_poly.type
_entity_poly.pdbx_seq_one_letter_code
_entity_poly.pdbx_strand_id
1 'polypeptide(L)'
;MKIKQNKITLLPKQIVEEIKSLKLTSIQEKKCYQLISIIRNKSNDENKNFYSFVELPSSYLKTILSKKYKTTVDYLLNNNIIVCDNIYKFNLNSNTKGKSLCYKINNRFITDLCSISNYVTVSYNRELFKANVDYNWVRRSFITDIESLEINTKKLKEMTKERMDNLSISNFRTNEDIEDNNFKVCLKNDNFEMNYWSSTENAIKKAKEKGLTLIQDKSRYYIMDANVFINMKRDYILASYSDSINKIDKRYWYASTNPTNNRLDTNITNLCGELMNEITESNDLVSLDLCNSQFAILSHILPADVTGDDVRLFKALSYSGELYTYMQEEIGLESRKEAKQMTIELLFSNKTNGDKINSLKSIFPNVVEWINKYKKENSASDLAIMLQREESKMFIQDIWRE
;
A
#
# COMPACT_ATOMS: atom_id res chain seq x y z
N MET A 1 -9.66 9.59 25.78
CA MET A 1 -9.88 10.98 25.29
C MET A 1 -9.61 11.01 23.79
N LYS A 2 -10.48 11.63 22.99
CA LYS A 2 -10.27 11.77 21.53
C LYS A 2 -9.62 13.13 21.24
N ILE A 3 -8.59 13.15 20.41
CA ILE A 3 -7.92 14.37 19.96
C ILE A 3 -8.40 14.67 18.53
N LYS A 4 -8.70 15.93 18.24
CA LYS A 4 -8.96 16.38 16.86
C LYS A 4 -7.64 16.81 16.23
N GLN A 5 -7.26 16.16 15.13
CA GLN A 5 -6.14 16.57 14.31
C GLN A 5 -6.66 17.21 13.03
N ASN A 6 -6.15 18.40 12.69
CA ASN A 6 -6.38 18.98 11.36
C ASN A 6 -5.54 18.20 10.34
N LYS A 7 -6.17 17.72 9.28
CA LYS A 7 -5.54 17.04 8.15
C LYS A 7 -5.61 17.94 6.93
N ILE A 8 -4.58 17.87 6.09
CA ILE A 8 -4.59 18.47 4.76
C ILE A 8 -4.53 17.39 3.67
N THR A 9 -5.11 17.67 2.52
CA THR A 9 -5.06 16.83 1.32
C THR A 9 -5.22 17.71 0.09
N LEU A 10 -4.66 17.28 -1.04
CA LEU A 10 -4.94 17.87 -2.34
C LEU A 10 -6.18 17.22 -2.96
N LEU A 11 -7.12 18.05 -3.41
CA LEU A 11 -8.28 17.64 -4.20
C LEU A 11 -8.36 18.43 -5.51
N PRO A 12 -8.92 17.86 -6.58
CA PRO A 12 -9.27 18.60 -7.79
C PRO A 12 -10.12 19.84 -7.46
N LYS A 13 -9.78 20.98 -8.08
CA LYS A 13 -10.46 22.27 -7.87
C LYS A 13 -11.97 22.17 -8.11
N GLN A 14 -12.36 21.49 -9.19
CA GLN A 14 -13.76 21.30 -9.56
C GLN A 14 -14.57 20.59 -8.45
N ILE A 15 -14.00 19.58 -7.79
CA ILE A 15 -14.66 18.92 -6.65
C ILE A 15 -14.90 19.92 -5.52
N VAL A 16 -13.90 20.75 -5.22
CA VAL A 16 -13.97 21.73 -4.14
C VAL A 16 -14.98 22.84 -4.46
N GLU A 17 -15.02 23.30 -5.71
CA GLU A 17 -15.99 24.27 -6.21
C GLU A 17 -17.42 23.70 -6.13
N GLU A 18 -17.64 22.46 -6.56
CA GLU A 18 -18.94 21.82 -6.44
C GLU A 18 -19.38 21.68 -4.98
N ILE A 19 -18.51 21.25 -4.07
CA ILE A 19 -18.85 21.16 -2.64
C ILE A 19 -19.23 22.52 -2.06
N LYS A 20 -18.49 23.57 -2.42
CA LYS A 20 -18.81 24.95 -1.97
C LYS A 20 -20.15 25.43 -2.53
N SER A 21 -20.51 25.01 -3.75
CA SER A 21 -21.80 25.36 -4.36
C SER A 21 -23.02 24.76 -3.63
N LEU A 22 -22.81 23.69 -2.85
CA LEU A 22 -23.87 23.02 -2.07
C LEU A 22 -24.35 23.83 -0.85
N LYS A 23 -23.77 25.01 -0.57
CA LYS A 23 -24.11 25.90 0.55
C LYS A 23 -24.15 25.18 1.90
N LEU A 24 -23.21 24.26 2.09
CA LEU A 24 -23.07 23.47 3.31
C LEU A 24 -22.48 24.32 4.44
N THR A 25 -22.72 23.92 5.68
CA THR A 25 -21.97 24.48 6.81
C THR A 25 -20.49 24.05 6.73
N SER A 26 -19.58 24.86 7.27
CA SER A 26 -18.13 24.52 7.28
C SER A 26 -17.82 23.13 7.87
N ILE A 27 -18.62 22.67 8.83
CA ILE A 27 -18.47 21.32 9.40
C ILE A 27 -18.86 20.25 8.38
N GLN A 28 -19.96 20.45 7.64
CA GLN A 28 -20.41 19.52 6.60
C GLN A 28 -19.44 19.50 5.41
N GLU A 29 -18.92 20.66 4.98
CA GLU A 29 -17.88 20.75 3.94
C GLU A 29 -16.64 19.94 4.33
N LYS A 30 -16.12 20.13 5.55
CA LYS A 30 -14.97 19.38 6.06
C LYS A 30 -15.22 17.87 6.08
N LYS A 31 -16.44 17.43 6.38
CA LYS A 31 -16.82 16.01 6.31
C LYS A 31 -16.86 15.49 4.87
N CYS A 32 -17.29 16.31 3.92
CA CYS A 32 -17.24 15.97 2.49
C CYS A 32 -15.79 15.79 2.04
N TYR A 33 -14.90 16.75 2.35
CA TYR A 33 -13.47 16.62 2.07
C TYR A 33 -12.86 15.38 2.74
N GLN A 34 -13.23 15.09 3.98
CA GLN A 34 -12.78 13.89 4.68
C GLN A 34 -13.19 12.61 3.96
N LEU A 35 -14.46 12.48 3.53
CA LEU A 35 -14.95 11.29 2.83
C LEU A 35 -14.26 11.12 1.46
N ILE A 36 -14.11 12.20 0.69
CA ILE A 36 -13.44 12.17 -0.61
C ILE A 36 -11.97 11.80 -0.46
N SER A 37 -11.28 12.38 0.52
CA SER A 37 -9.89 12.02 0.86
C SER A 37 -9.78 10.52 1.19
N ILE A 38 -10.74 9.96 1.91
CA ILE A 38 -10.74 8.54 2.29
C ILE A 38 -10.98 7.64 1.09
N ILE A 39 -11.95 7.96 0.23
CA ILE A 39 -12.20 7.22 -1.02
C ILE A 39 -10.94 7.26 -1.90
N ARG A 40 -10.37 8.46 -2.10
CA ARG A 40 -9.16 8.68 -2.88
C ARG A 40 -7.98 7.85 -2.36
N ASN A 41 -7.66 7.98 -1.08
CA ASN A 41 -6.50 7.30 -0.49
C ASN A 41 -6.68 5.78 -0.51
N LYS A 42 -7.88 5.28 -0.19
CA LYS A 42 -8.14 3.85 -0.23
C LYS A 42 -8.04 3.30 -1.67
N SER A 43 -8.50 4.05 -2.67
CA SER A 43 -8.37 3.61 -4.07
C SER A 43 -6.91 3.65 -4.53
N ASN A 44 -6.14 4.65 -4.08
CA ASN A 44 -4.71 4.75 -4.28
C ASN A 44 -3.94 3.55 -3.67
N ASP A 45 -4.34 3.11 -2.48
CA ASP A 45 -3.70 2.01 -1.76
C ASP A 45 -4.07 0.66 -2.37
N GLU A 46 -5.36 0.43 -2.58
CA GLU A 46 -5.92 -0.86 -3.02
C GLU A 46 -5.83 -1.09 -4.52
N ASN A 47 -5.91 -0.02 -5.33
CA ASN A 47 -6.07 -0.12 -6.79
C ASN A 47 -5.00 0.63 -7.58
N LYS A 48 -4.16 1.45 -6.91
CA LYS A 48 -3.14 2.32 -7.54
C LYS A 48 -3.71 3.22 -8.63
N ASN A 49 -4.97 3.66 -8.45
CA ASN A 49 -5.67 4.58 -9.33
C ASN A 49 -6.80 5.29 -8.55
N PHE A 50 -7.49 6.25 -9.17
CA PHE A 50 -8.61 7.00 -8.54
C PHE A 50 -10.00 6.63 -9.06
N TYR A 51 -10.07 5.73 -10.03
CA TYR A 51 -11.28 5.39 -10.78
C TYR A 51 -11.98 4.14 -10.24
N SER A 52 -11.26 3.33 -9.45
CA SER A 52 -11.77 2.07 -8.94
C SER A 52 -12.61 2.27 -7.68
N PHE A 53 -13.66 1.45 -7.58
CA PHE A 53 -14.51 1.37 -6.40
C PHE A 53 -13.74 0.82 -5.19
N VAL A 54 -14.02 1.37 -4.01
CA VAL A 54 -13.48 0.91 -2.73
C VAL A 54 -14.57 0.64 -1.72
N GLU A 55 -14.44 -0.47 -0.99
CA GLU A 55 -15.42 -0.90 -0.01
C GLU A 55 -15.40 0.00 1.24
N LEU A 56 -16.51 0.65 1.60
CA LEU A 56 -16.59 1.44 2.83
C LEU A 56 -17.72 0.92 3.73
N PRO A 57 -17.41 0.07 4.73
CA PRO A 57 -18.40 -0.43 5.67
C PRO A 57 -19.13 0.69 6.41
N SER A 58 -20.44 0.52 6.62
CA SER A 58 -21.24 1.52 7.35
C SER A 58 -20.75 1.75 8.78
N SER A 59 -20.20 0.72 9.44
CA SER A 59 -19.56 0.81 10.76
C SER A 59 -18.33 1.71 10.75
N TYR A 60 -17.53 1.62 9.69
CA TYR A 60 -16.38 2.48 9.47
C TYR A 60 -16.83 3.93 9.25
N LEU A 61 -17.76 4.17 8.32
CA LEU A 61 -18.32 5.51 8.04
C LEU A 61 -18.90 6.19 9.29
N LYS A 62 -19.62 5.45 10.14
CA LYS A 62 -20.12 5.95 11.44
C LYS A 62 -19.00 6.41 12.37
N THR A 63 -17.87 5.70 12.36
CA THR A 63 -16.70 6.02 13.18
C THR A 63 -16.02 7.29 12.71
N ILE A 64 -15.86 7.47 11.39
CA ILE A 64 -15.09 8.58 10.82
C ILE A 64 -15.89 9.87 10.61
N LEU A 65 -17.18 9.78 10.24
CA LEU A 65 -18.03 10.93 9.87
C LEU A 65 -19.13 11.24 10.90
N SER A 66 -19.28 10.40 11.92
CA SER A 66 -20.35 10.35 12.93
C SER A 66 -21.59 9.53 12.54
N LYS A 67 -22.51 9.33 13.51
CA LYS A 67 -23.77 8.61 13.33
C LYS A 67 -24.62 9.15 12.16
N LYS A 68 -24.47 10.44 11.81
CA LYS A 68 -25.17 11.12 10.71
C LYS A 68 -24.38 11.07 9.38
N TYR A 69 -23.50 10.09 9.19
CA TYR A 69 -22.67 9.98 7.97
C TYR A 69 -23.49 9.93 6.68
N LYS A 70 -24.70 9.33 6.71
CA LYS A 70 -25.57 9.20 5.54
C LYS A 70 -25.81 10.55 4.88
N THR A 71 -26.13 11.58 5.64
CA THR A 71 -26.32 12.93 5.10
C THR A 71 -25.11 13.44 4.30
N THR A 72 -23.88 13.17 4.77
CA THR A 72 -22.66 13.51 4.03
C THR A 72 -22.52 12.69 2.75
N VAL A 73 -22.82 11.38 2.80
CA VAL A 73 -22.80 10.50 1.62
C VAL A 73 -23.86 10.95 0.60
N ASP A 74 -25.07 11.25 1.06
CA ASP A 74 -26.20 11.66 0.23
C ASP A 74 -25.93 12.99 -0.48
N TYR A 75 -25.30 13.97 0.18
CA TYR A 75 -24.87 15.21 -0.48
C TYR A 75 -23.94 14.93 -1.68
N LEU A 76 -23.00 14.00 -1.51
CA LEU A 76 -22.04 13.69 -2.57
C LEU A 76 -22.63 12.81 -3.67
N LEU A 77 -23.54 11.89 -3.35
CA LEU A 77 -24.23 11.04 -4.34
C LEU A 77 -25.23 11.85 -5.17
N ASN A 78 -26.07 12.65 -4.52
CA ASN A 78 -27.13 13.42 -5.20
C ASN A 78 -26.57 14.48 -6.15
N ASN A 79 -25.33 14.93 -5.90
CA ASN A 79 -24.63 15.87 -6.77
C ASN A 79 -23.60 15.19 -7.68
N ASN A 80 -23.65 13.85 -7.83
CA ASN A 80 -22.75 13.09 -8.70
C ASN A 80 -21.26 13.37 -8.46
N ILE A 81 -20.87 13.69 -7.22
CA ILE A 81 -19.47 13.89 -6.82
C ILE A 81 -18.79 12.53 -6.59
N ILE A 82 -19.54 11.61 -5.98
CA ILE A 82 -19.14 10.20 -5.83
C ILE A 82 -20.18 9.29 -6.49
N VAL A 83 -19.78 8.06 -6.78
CA VAL A 83 -20.63 7.01 -7.32
C VAL A 83 -20.62 5.82 -6.36
N CYS A 84 -21.77 5.18 -6.17
CA CYS A 84 -21.93 3.95 -5.37
C CYS A 84 -22.21 2.77 -6.30
N ASP A 85 -21.62 1.60 -6.02
CA ASP A 85 -21.88 0.38 -6.80
C ASP A 85 -23.30 -0.17 -6.55
N ASN A 86 -23.93 0.20 -5.43
CA ASN A 86 -25.24 -0.28 -4.97
C ASN A 86 -25.32 -1.81 -4.83
N ILE A 87 -24.17 -2.50 -4.74
CA ILE A 87 -24.13 -3.97 -4.61
C ILE A 87 -23.94 -4.32 -3.14
N TYR A 88 -25.06 -4.61 -2.47
CA TYR A 88 -25.05 -5.19 -1.12
C TYR A 88 -25.24 -6.71 -1.22
N LYS A 89 -24.27 -7.50 -0.75
CA LYS A 89 -24.43 -8.97 -0.66
C LYS A 89 -24.56 -9.37 0.81
N PHE A 90 -25.77 -9.67 1.24
CA PHE A 90 -26.02 -10.32 2.52
C PHE A 90 -26.17 -11.82 2.27
N ASN A 91 -25.28 -12.64 2.83
CA ASN A 91 -25.37 -14.08 2.65
C ASN A 91 -26.02 -14.70 3.90
N LEU A 92 -27.25 -15.21 3.77
CA LEU A 92 -28.01 -15.79 4.88
C LEU A 92 -27.48 -17.17 5.32
N ASN A 93 -26.74 -17.88 4.45
CA ASN A 93 -26.43 -19.30 4.62
C ASN A 93 -24.92 -19.65 4.60
N SER A 94 -24.02 -18.72 4.89
CA SER A 94 -22.58 -19.01 4.90
C SER A 94 -21.81 -18.15 5.89
N ASN A 95 -20.79 -18.71 6.55
CA ASN A 95 -19.79 -18.01 7.38
C ASN A 95 -18.97 -16.93 6.63
N THR A 96 -19.30 -16.57 5.39
CA THR A 96 -18.65 -15.48 4.65
C THR A 96 -19.29 -14.14 5.02
N LYS A 97 -18.48 -13.19 5.47
CA LYS A 97 -18.88 -11.81 5.79
C LYS A 97 -19.62 -11.18 4.58
N GLY A 98 -20.74 -10.50 4.85
CA GLY A 98 -21.48 -9.78 3.81
C GLY A 98 -20.63 -8.69 3.14
N LYS A 99 -20.92 -8.37 1.87
CA LYS A 99 -20.21 -7.35 1.09
C LYS A 99 -20.77 -5.96 1.40
N SER A 100 -19.92 -5.03 1.84
CA SER A 100 -20.34 -3.63 2.04
C SER A 100 -20.47 -2.89 0.71
N LEU A 101 -21.14 -1.73 0.74
CA LEU A 101 -21.20 -0.83 -0.42
C LEU A 101 -19.82 -0.32 -0.80
N CYS A 102 -19.60 -0.17 -2.09
CA CYS A 102 -18.36 0.39 -2.62
C CYS A 102 -18.60 1.77 -3.24
N TYR A 103 -17.61 2.65 -3.10
CA TYR A 103 -17.68 4.04 -3.57
C TYR A 103 -16.48 4.40 -4.41
N LYS A 104 -16.65 5.30 -5.38
CA LYS A 104 -15.55 5.95 -6.11
C LYS A 104 -15.82 7.43 -6.32
N ILE A 105 -14.79 8.21 -6.60
CA ILE A 105 -14.96 9.58 -7.11
C ILE A 105 -15.49 9.49 -8.54
N ASN A 106 -16.40 10.38 -8.92
CA ASN A 106 -16.91 10.40 -10.28
C ASN A 106 -15.78 10.75 -11.27
N ASN A 107 -15.66 9.97 -12.35
CA ASN A 107 -14.60 10.09 -13.35
C ASN A 107 -14.51 11.51 -13.95
N ARG A 108 -15.62 12.26 -13.99
CA ARG A 108 -15.66 13.64 -14.50
C ARG A 108 -14.71 14.62 -13.79
N PHE A 109 -14.28 14.30 -12.57
CA PHE A 109 -13.38 15.15 -11.79
C PHE A 109 -11.92 14.71 -11.80
N ILE A 110 -11.65 13.55 -12.36
CA ILE A 110 -10.35 12.88 -12.30
C ILE A 110 -9.86 12.51 -13.70
N THR A 111 -10.46 13.07 -14.73
CA THR A 111 -10.03 12.97 -16.13
C THR A 111 -9.30 14.24 -16.50
N ASP A 112 -8.23 14.11 -17.26
CA ASP A 112 -7.42 15.19 -17.83
C ASP A 112 -6.92 16.21 -16.80
N LEU A 113 -6.56 15.73 -15.60
CA LEU A 113 -6.12 16.65 -14.56
C LEU A 113 -4.77 17.27 -14.89
N CYS A 114 -3.91 16.62 -15.70
CA CYS A 114 -2.70 17.04 -16.45
C CYS A 114 -1.72 18.08 -15.85
N SER A 115 -2.03 18.69 -14.71
CA SER A 115 -1.31 19.78 -14.08
C SER A 115 -1.71 19.91 -12.61
N ILE A 116 -0.73 20.17 -11.76
CA ILE A 116 -0.95 20.43 -10.33
C ILE A 116 -1.77 21.70 -10.09
N SER A 117 -1.79 22.64 -11.04
CA SER A 117 -2.63 23.84 -10.97
C SER A 117 -4.12 23.51 -10.91
N ASN A 118 -4.53 22.29 -11.25
CA ASN A 118 -5.92 21.83 -11.18
C ASN A 118 -6.30 21.28 -9.80
N TYR A 119 -5.38 21.31 -8.84
CA TYR A 119 -5.64 20.91 -7.45
C TYR A 119 -5.64 22.10 -6.50
N VAL A 120 -6.28 21.91 -5.36
CA VAL A 120 -6.27 22.84 -4.23
C VAL A 120 -6.10 22.08 -2.93
N THR A 121 -5.33 22.66 -2.00
CA THR A 121 -5.19 22.13 -0.65
C THR A 121 -6.44 22.44 0.15
N VAL A 122 -7.08 21.40 0.68
CA VAL A 122 -8.19 21.52 1.62
C VAL A 122 -7.79 20.93 2.96
N SER A 123 -8.49 21.35 4.03
CA SER A 123 -8.29 20.81 5.36
C SER A 123 -9.58 20.24 5.96
N TYR A 124 -9.44 19.21 6.79
CA TYR A 124 -10.54 18.58 7.50
C TYR A 124 -10.10 18.01 8.85
N ASN A 125 -11.05 17.83 9.76
CA ASN A 125 -10.77 17.29 11.09
C ASN A 125 -10.83 15.76 11.08
N ARG A 126 -9.84 15.11 11.67
CA ARG A 126 -9.86 13.67 11.97
C ARG A 126 -9.83 13.47 13.49
N GLU A 127 -10.74 12.65 14.01
CA GLU A 127 -10.65 12.19 15.39
C GLU A 127 -9.60 11.07 15.51
N LEU A 128 -8.67 11.23 16.44
CA LEU A 128 -7.70 10.22 16.84
C LEU A 128 -7.95 9.79 18.28
N PHE A 129 -7.62 8.54 18.60
CA PHE A 129 -7.53 8.08 19.98
C PHE A 129 -6.23 8.62 20.59
N LYS A 130 -6.27 9.07 21.86
CA LYS A 130 -5.08 9.54 22.58
C LYS A 130 -4.01 8.44 22.56
N ALA A 131 -2.86 8.72 21.99
CA ALA A 131 -1.74 7.78 21.98
C ALA A 131 -1.04 7.75 23.36
N ASN A 132 -0.35 6.64 23.64
CA ASN A 132 0.48 6.47 24.84
C ASN A 132 1.65 7.47 24.88
N VAL A 133 2.26 7.66 26.05
CA VAL A 133 3.37 8.61 26.30
C VAL A 133 4.55 8.39 25.34
N ASP A 134 4.83 7.14 24.97
CA ASP A 134 5.91 6.76 24.03
C ASP A 134 5.75 7.37 22.62
N TYR A 135 4.51 7.65 22.21
CA TYR A 135 4.21 8.27 20.92
C TYR A 135 4.77 9.70 20.79
N ASN A 136 4.90 10.41 21.91
CA ASN A 136 5.31 11.81 21.90
C ASN A 136 6.80 11.99 21.65
N TRP A 137 7.66 11.03 22.00
CA TRP A 137 9.09 11.16 21.66
C TRP A 137 9.30 10.84 20.18
N VAL A 138 8.76 9.71 19.67
CA VAL A 138 8.87 9.30 18.26
C VAL A 138 8.44 10.43 17.32
N ARG A 139 7.29 11.04 17.61
CA ARG A 139 6.79 12.16 16.82
C ARG A 139 7.70 13.38 16.89
N ARG A 140 8.25 13.69 18.07
CA ARG A 140 9.14 14.85 18.24
C ARG A 140 10.47 14.64 17.53
N SER A 141 11.12 13.49 17.75
CA SER A 141 12.37 13.13 17.07
C SER A 141 12.20 13.16 15.56
N PHE A 142 11.14 12.52 15.02
CA PHE A 142 10.85 12.59 13.59
C PHE A 142 10.73 14.03 13.07
N ILE A 143 10.01 14.90 13.79
CA ILE A 143 9.82 16.28 13.36
C ILE A 143 11.14 17.05 13.41
N THR A 144 11.93 16.89 14.47
CA THR A 144 13.25 17.50 14.58
C THR A 144 14.15 17.07 13.43
N ASP A 145 14.23 15.77 13.14
CA ASP A 145 15.09 15.21 12.11
C ASP A 145 14.64 15.69 10.72
N ILE A 146 13.35 15.61 10.41
CA ILE A 146 12.85 15.98 9.08
C ILE A 146 12.91 17.50 8.83
N GLU A 147 12.75 18.32 9.87
CA GLU A 147 12.87 19.78 9.76
C GLU A 147 14.32 20.25 9.65
N SER A 148 15.28 19.40 9.99
CA SER A 148 16.71 19.67 9.78
C SER A 148 17.14 19.51 8.32
N LEU A 149 16.36 18.80 7.50
CA LEU A 149 16.69 18.55 6.11
C LEU A 149 16.37 19.74 5.19
N GLU A 150 17.24 19.98 4.22
CA GLU A 150 16.96 20.85 3.09
C GLU A 150 16.18 20.08 2.02
N ILE A 151 14.91 20.45 1.82
CA ILE A 151 14.03 19.79 0.83
C ILE A 151 13.57 20.80 -0.23
N ASN A 152 14.15 20.71 -1.43
CA ASN A 152 13.78 21.56 -2.57
C ASN A 152 12.46 21.09 -3.23
N THR A 153 11.32 21.55 -2.71
CA THR A 153 10.00 21.15 -3.24
C THR A 153 9.74 21.56 -4.69
N LYS A 154 10.47 22.55 -5.21
CA LYS A 154 10.39 22.95 -6.62
C LYS A 154 11.02 21.88 -7.52
N LYS A 155 12.23 21.42 -7.17
CA LYS A 155 12.92 20.33 -7.89
C LYS A 155 12.09 19.03 -7.85
N LEU A 156 11.49 18.68 -6.71
CA LEU A 156 10.62 17.51 -6.62
C LEU A 156 9.40 17.58 -7.54
N LYS A 157 8.82 18.78 -7.75
CA LYS A 157 7.72 19.00 -8.71
C LYS A 157 8.20 18.86 -10.15
N GLU A 158 9.39 19.35 -10.47
CA GLU A 158 10.01 19.23 -11.80
C GLU A 158 10.29 17.76 -12.14
N MET A 159 10.88 17.00 -11.22
CA MET A 159 11.08 15.54 -11.38
C MET A 159 9.76 14.79 -11.58
N THR A 160 8.71 15.18 -10.84
CA THR A 160 7.38 14.59 -11.01
C THR A 160 6.83 14.86 -12.42
N LYS A 161 7.04 16.07 -12.95
CA LYS A 161 6.63 16.43 -14.31
C LYS A 161 7.39 15.63 -15.35
N GLU A 162 8.72 15.60 -15.27
CA GLU A 162 9.58 14.85 -16.19
C GLU A 162 9.19 13.37 -16.24
N ARG A 163 8.92 12.76 -15.08
CA ARG A 163 8.45 11.38 -14.99
C ARG A 163 7.14 11.14 -15.76
N MET A 164 6.19 12.07 -15.68
CA MET A 164 4.91 11.94 -16.39
C MET A 164 5.07 12.14 -17.90
N ASP A 165 5.92 13.09 -18.29
CA ASP A 165 6.20 13.41 -19.68
C ASP A 165 6.91 12.22 -20.38
N ASN A 166 7.83 11.56 -19.68
CA ASN A 166 8.55 10.38 -20.17
C ASN A 166 7.75 9.07 -20.04
N LEU A 167 6.55 9.10 -19.44
CA LEU A 167 5.74 7.90 -19.27
C LEU A 167 5.14 7.43 -20.60
N SER A 168 5.43 6.19 -20.94
CA SER A 168 4.98 5.52 -22.17
C SER A 168 4.68 4.05 -21.89
N ILE A 169 4.00 3.38 -22.83
CA ILE A 169 3.66 1.97 -22.68
C ILE A 169 4.89 1.06 -22.63
N SER A 170 5.99 1.44 -23.29
CA SER A 170 7.26 0.69 -23.27
C SER A 170 7.95 0.67 -21.91
N ASN A 171 7.50 1.49 -20.94
CA ASN A 171 7.96 1.38 -19.56
C ASN A 171 7.34 0.19 -18.81
N PHE A 172 6.41 -0.54 -19.44
CA PHE A 172 5.67 -1.65 -18.86
C PHE A 172 5.86 -2.91 -19.70
N ARG A 173 5.83 -4.07 -19.03
CA ARG A 173 5.76 -5.35 -19.73
C ARG A 173 4.36 -5.51 -20.30
N THR A 174 4.28 -5.91 -21.57
CA THR A 174 3.00 -6.10 -22.24
C THR A 174 2.93 -7.45 -22.92
N ASN A 175 1.73 -8.03 -22.93
CA ASN A 175 1.42 -9.27 -23.66
C ASN A 175 2.50 -10.36 -23.47
N GLU A 176 3.24 -10.68 -24.52
CA GLU A 176 4.27 -11.72 -24.55
C GLU A 176 5.48 -11.44 -23.64
N ASP A 177 5.72 -10.18 -23.23
CA ASP A 177 6.80 -9.82 -22.30
C ASP A 177 6.48 -10.16 -20.83
N ILE A 178 5.27 -10.67 -20.55
CA ILE A 178 4.83 -11.02 -19.20
C ILE A 178 5.23 -12.46 -18.89
N GLU A 179 6.14 -12.61 -17.92
CA GLU A 179 6.72 -13.90 -17.49
C GLU A 179 5.84 -14.66 -16.49
N ASP A 180 4.93 -13.98 -15.78
CA ASP A 180 4.13 -14.62 -14.74
C ASP A 180 3.05 -15.51 -15.36
N ASN A 181 2.95 -16.79 -14.95
CA ASN A 181 2.08 -17.78 -15.59
C ASN A 181 0.58 -17.66 -15.26
N ASN A 182 0.25 -17.16 -14.07
CA ASN A 182 -1.14 -17.05 -13.61
C ASN A 182 -1.28 -15.89 -12.62
N PHE A 183 -2.27 -15.04 -12.85
CA PHE A 183 -2.44 -13.82 -12.09
C PHE A 183 -3.89 -13.35 -12.08
N LYS A 184 -4.19 -12.46 -11.14
CA LYS A 184 -5.47 -11.75 -11.12
C LYS A 184 -5.38 -10.55 -12.06
N VAL A 185 -6.20 -10.57 -13.10
CA VAL A 185 -6.27 -9.52 -14.13
C VAL A 185 -7.52 -8.67 -13.96
N CYS A 186 -7.36 -7.37 -14.17
CA CYS A 186 -8.45 -6.39 -14.21
C CYS A 186 -8.76 -6.03 -15.68
N LEU A 187 -9.91 -6.47 -16.18
CA LEU A 187 -10.45 -6.02 -17.47
C LEU A 187 -11.22 -4.72 -17.24
N LYS A 188 -10.80 -3.64 -17.90
CA LYS A 188 -11.37 -2.32 -17.70
C LYS A 188 -11.72 -1.66 -19.03
N ASN A 189 -12.94 -1.13 -19.13
CA ASN A 189 -13.36 -0.18 -20.14
C ASN A 189 -14.07 1.00 -19.46
N ASP A 190 -14.55 1.99 -20.23
CA ASP A 190 -15.10 3.23 -19.70
C ASP A 190 -16.23 3.04 -18.66
N ASN A 191 -17.00 1.95 -18.76
CA ASN A 191 -18.19 1.69 -17.93
C ASN A 191 -18.15 0.37 -17.17
N PHE A 192 -17.09 -0.43 -17.30
CA PHE A 192 -17.01 -1.78 -16.76
C PHE A 192 -15.63 -2.08 -16.19
N GLU A 193 -15.61 -2.64 -14.99
CA GLU A 193 -14.41 -3.15 -14.34
C GLU A 193 -14.71 -4.57 -13.83
N MET A 194 -13.89 -5.54 -14.24
CA MET A 194 -14.01 -6.92 -13.78
C MET A 194 -12.66 -7.52 -13.47
N ASN A 195 -12.57 -8.13 -12.29
CA ASN A 195 -11.37 -8.78 -11.80
C ASN A 195 -11.55 -10.30 -11.78
N TYR A 196 -10.61 -11.05 -12.37
CA TYR A 196 -10.65 -12.52 -12.42
C TYR A 196 -9.24 -13.11 -12.50
N TRP A 197 -9.07 -14.38 -12.14
CA TRP A 197 -7.80 -15.09 -12.32
C TRP A 197 -7.71 -15.63 -13.75
N SER A 198 -6.54 -15.54 -14.35
CA SER A 198 -6.30 -16.01 -15.71
C SER A 198 -4.84 -16.39 -15.90
N SER A 199 -4.59 -17.40 -16.74
CA SER A 199 -3.25 -17.67 -17.26
C SER A 199 -2.86 -16.60 -18.28
N THR A 200 -1.55 -16.44 -18.47
CA THR A 200 -0.97 -15.48 -19.43
C THR A 200 -1.55 -15.67 -20.82
N GLU A 201 -1.54 -16.90 -21.34
CA GLU A 201 -2.06 -17.23 -22.67
C GLU A 201 -3.54 -16.81 -22.84
N ASN A 202 -4.37 -17.12 -21.85
CA ASN A 202 -5.80 -16.79 -21.88
C ASN A 202 -6.03 -15.28 -21.78
N ALA A 203 -5.25 -14.59 -20.95
CA ALA A 203 -5.31 -13.15 -20.80
C ALA A 203 -4.88 -12.44 -22.10
N ILE A 204 -3.81 -12.89 -22.75
CA ILE A 204 -3.34 -12.38 -24.05
C ILE A 204 -4.41 -12.61 -25.12
N LYS A 205 -4.95 -13.84 -25.22
CA LYS A 205 -6.01 -14.17 -26.18
C LYS A 205 -7.20 -13.23 -26.02
N LYS A 206 -7.66 -13.03 -24.79
CA LYS A 206 -8.79 -12.17 -24.48
C LYS A 206 -8.51 -10.69 -24.72
N ALA A 207 -7.27 -10.23 -24.52
CA ALA A 207 -6.85 -8.89 -24.87
C ALA A 207 -6.93 -8.68 -26.40
N LYS A 208 -6.37 -9.60 -27.18
CA LYS A 208 -6.41 -9.59 -28.65
C LYS A 208 -7.84 -9.64 -29.21
N GLU A 209 -8.69 -10.52 -28.68
CA GLU A 209 -10.12 -10.62 -29.05
C GLU A 209 -10.89 -9.30 -28.84
N LYS A 210 -10.45 -8.47 -27.90
CA LYS A 210 -11.08 -7.19 -27.58
C LYS A 210 -10.38 -5.98 -28.20
N GLY A 211 -9.29 -6.19 -28.94
CA GLY A 211 -8.46 -5.08 -29.45
C GLY A 211 -7.79 -4.27 -28.33
N LEU A 212 -7.47 -4.90 -27.20
CA LEU A 212 -6.86 -4.28 -26.02
C LEU A 212 -5.46 -4.84 -25.78
N THR A 213 -4.73 -4.22 -24.85
CA THR A 213 -3.40 -4.67 -24.43
C THR A 213 -3.45 -5.29 -23.04
N LEU A 214 -2.76 -6.42 -22.85
CA LEU A 214 -2.45 -6.94 -21.53
C LEU A 214 -1.21 -6.22 -21.00
N ILE A 215 -1.34 -5.54 -19.86
CA ILE A 215 -0.32 -4.64 -19.29
C ILE A 215 0.01 -5.09 -17.87
N GLN A 216 1.30 -5.23 -17.55
CA GLN A 216 1.79 -5.50 -16.20
C GLN A 216 2.37 -4.23 -15.56
N ASP A 217 1.82 -3.84 -14.39
CA ASP A 217 2.32 -2.77 -13.52
C ASP A 217 2.68 -3.37 -12.15
N LYS A 218 3.97 -3.68 -11.98
CA LYS A 218 4.47 -4.45 -10.83
C LYS A 218 3.74 -5.79 -10.72
N SER A 219 3.02 -6.03 -9.62
CA SER A 219 2.26 -7.26 -9.36
C SER A 219 0.80 -7.19 -9.83
N ARG A 220 0.43 -6.21 -10.66
CA ARG A 220 -0.94 -5.98 -11.15
C ARG A 220 -1.00 -6.11 -12.66
N TYR A 221 -2.12 -6.64 -13.14
CA TYR A 221 -2.32 -6.94 -14.55
C TYR A 221 -3.63 -6.32 -15.01
N TYR A 222 -3.59 -5.65 -16.15
CA TYR A 222 -4.71 -4.93 -16.73
C TYR A 222 -4.93 -5.38 -18.17
N ILE A 223 -6.19 -5.53 -18.57
CA ILE A 223 -6.57 -5.61 -19.99
C ILE A 223 -7.36 -4.35 -20.30
N MET A 224 -6.76 -3.43 -21.05
CA MET A 224 -7.35 -2.15 -21.42
C MET A 224 -6.59 -1.49 -22.58
N ASP A 225 -7.08 -0.35 -23.06
CA ASP A 225 -6.37 0.47 -24.04
C ASP A 225 -5.09 1.05 -23.42
N ALA A 226 -3.99 1.00 -24.18
CA ALA A 226 -2.68 1.42 -23.71
C ALA A 226 -2.63 2.93 -23.40
N ASN A 227 -3.26 3.78 -24.22
CA ASN A 227 -3.28 5.22 -23.98
C ASN A 227 -4.14 5.55 -22.75
N VAL A 228 -5.27 4.88 -22.58
CA VAL A 228 -6.11 5.02 -21.39
C VAL A 228 -5.35 4.60 -20.13
N PHE A 229 -4.58 3.51 -20.19
CA PHE A 229 -3.72 3.08 -19.07
C PHE A 229 -2.66 4.14 -18.73
N ILE A 230 -1.96 4.68 -19.73
CA ILE A 230 -0.92 5.69 -19.52
C ILE A 230 -1.50 6.97 -18.92
N ASN A 231 -2.65 7.45 -19.41
CA ASN A 231 -3.31 8.62 -18.84
C ASN A 231 -3.76 8.37 -17.39
N MET A 232 -4.37 7.21 -17.11
CA MET A 232 -4.70 6.80 -15.74
C MET A 232 -3.47 6.80 -14.83
N LYS A 233 -2.32 6.35 -15.34
CA LYS A 233 -1.07 6.30 -14.59
C LYS A 233 -0.45 7.69 -14.37
N ARG A 234 -0.54 8.59 -15.35
CA ARG A 234 -0.15 10.00 -15.19
C ARG A 234 -0.97 10.68 -14.12
N ASP A 235 -2.30 10.52 -14.16
CA ASP A 235 -3.19 11.10 -13.14
C ASP A 235 -2.89 10.55 -11.74
N TYR A 236 -2.61 9.24 -11.64
CA TYR A 236 -2.14 8.61 -10.39
C TYR A 236 -0.84 9.25 -9.87
N ILE A 237 0.19 9.35 -10.72
CA ILE A 237 1.49 9.92 -10.35
C ILE A 237 1.31 11.37 -9.91
N LEU A 238 0.64 12.19 -10.72
CA LEU A 238 0.38 13.60 -10.44
C LEU A 238 -0.23 13.78 -9.07
N ALA A 239 -1.36 13.11 -8.80
CA ALA A 239 -2.06 13.34 -7.55
C ALA A 239 -1.31 12.74 -6.35
N SER A 240 -0.76 11.53 -6.47
CA SER A 240 -0.08 10.85 -5.35
C SER A 240 1.20 11.59 -4.97
N TYR A 241 2.03 11.97 -5.95
CA TYR A 241 3.32 12.58 -5.66
C TYR A 241 3.14 14.04 -5.23
N SER A 242 2.24 14.77 -5.90
CA SER A 242 1.98 16.15 -5.51
C SER A 242 1.33 16.27 -4.14
N ASP A 243 0.52 15.30 -3.71
CA ASP A 243 -0.04 15.29 -2.36
C ASP A 243 1.06 15.12 -1.29
N SER A 244 2.03 14.24 -1.53
CA SER A 244 3.21 14.08 -0.69
C SER A 244 4.08 15.35 -0.68
N ILE A 245 4.38 15.91 -1.85
CA ILE A 245 5.17 17.16 -1.96
C ILE A 245 4.45 18.33 -1.30
N ASN A 246 3.14 18.47 -1.46
CA ASN A 246 2.37 19.54 -0.82
C ASN A 246 2.35 19.40 0.71
N LYS A 247 2.34 18.17 1.25
CA LYS A 247 2.49 17.97 2.70
C LYS A 247 3.87 18.42 3.19
N ILE A 248 4.93 18.12 2.43
CA ILE A 248 6.30 18.59 2.72
C ILE A 248 6.37 20.12 2.65
N ASP A 249 5.86 20.72 1.57
CA ASP A 249 5.84 22.17 1.33
C ASP A 249 5.11 22.95 2.44
N LYS A 250 4.02 22.37 2.98
CA LYS A 250 3.26 22.94 4.09
C LYS A 250 3.78 22.54 5.47
N ARG A 251 4.92 21.85 5.57
CA ARG A 251 5.48 21.29 6.81
C ARG A 251 4.45 20.48 7.61
N TYR A 252 3.60 19.76 6.90
CA TYR A 252 2.56 18.92 7.49
C TYR A 252 3.12 17.53 7.84
N TRP A 253 3.77 17.44 9.00
CA TRP A 253 4.46 16.22 9.44
C TRP A 253 3.56 15.25 10.23
N TYR A 254 3.55 14.01 9.77
CA TYR A 254 2.90 12.88 10.42
C TYR A 254 3.94 11.81 10.75
N ALA A 255 3.90 11.35 11.99
CA ALA A 255 4.65 10.19 12.47
C ALA A 255 3.79 9.48 13.52
N SER A 256 3.67 8.16 13.39
CA SER A 256 2.97 7.30 14.34
C SER A 256 3.52 5.90 14.32
N THR A 257 3.57 5.21 15.46
CA THR A 257 3.73 3.77 15.45
C THR A 257 2.41 3.08 15.13
N ASN A 258 2.46 2.08 14.26
CA ASN A 258 1.32 1.25 13.93
C ASN A 258 1.00 0.31 15.11
N PRO A 259 -0.23 0.29 15.65
CA PRO A 259 -0.54 -0.51 16.83
C PRO A 259 -0.48 -2.03 16.58
N THR A 260 -0.52 -2.46 15.33
CA THR A 260 -0.43 -3.88 14.99
C THR A 260 1.02 -4.35 15.06
N ASN A 261 1.94 -3.70 14.35
CA ASN A 261 3.31 -4.19 14.16
C ASN A 261 4.42 -3.25 14.70
N ASN A 262 4.04 -2.17 15.37
CA ASN A 262 4.93 -1.14 15.93
C ASN A 262 5.80 -0.39 14.92
N ARG A 263 5.62 -0.60 13.61
CA ARG A 263 6.36 0.12 12.57
C ARG A 263 6.05 1.62 12.59
N LEU A 264 7.05 2.42 12.25
CA LEU A 264 6.88 3.86 12.10
C LEU A 264 6.20 4.20 10.77
N ASP A 265 4.95 4.66 10.86
CA ASP A 265 4.22 5.22 9.73
C ASP A 265 4.42 6.74 9.68
N THR A 266 4.94 7.26 8.57
CA THR A 266 5.10 8.70 8.35
C THR A 266 4.43 9.15 7.06
N ASN A 267 4.38 10.47 6.80
CA ASN A 267 3.96 10.97 5.49
C ASN A 267 5.07 10.94 4.43
N ILE A 268 6.29 10.51 4.78
CA ILE A 268 7.41 10.33 3.83
C ILE A 268 7.64 8.86 3.46
N THR A 269 7.15 7.89 4.25
CA THR A 269 7.27 6.45 3.94
C THR A 269 6.57 6.04 2.64
N ASN A 270 5.63 6.85 2.15
CA ASN A 270 4.93 6.64 0.87
C ASN A 270 5.45 7.53 -0.26
N LEU A 271 6.58 8.22 -0.06
CA LEU A 271 7.21 9.01 -1.11
C LEU A 271 7.75 8.08 -2.21
N CYS A 272 7.74 8.54 -3.47
CA CYS A 272 8.39 7.80 -4.55
C CYS A 272 9.90 7.66 -4.27
N GLY A 273 10.49 6.52 -4.60
CA GLY A 273 11.92 6.26 -4.42
C GLY A 273 12.81 7.33 -5.07
N GLU A 274 12.49 7.77 -6.29
CA GLU A 274 13.25 8.84 -6.96
C GLU A 274 13.21 10.17 -6.20
N LEU A 275 12.05 10.52 -5.64
CA LEU A 275 11.92 11.73 -4.83
C LEU A 275 12.60 11.58 -3.46
N MET A 276 12.64 10.37 -2.91
CA MET A 276 13.36 10.09 -1.67
C MET A 276 14.87 10.19 -1.90
N ASN A 277 15.39 9.59 -2.98
CA ASN A 277 16.80 9.64 -3.32
C ASN A 277 17.29 11.08 -3.50
N GLU A 278 16.50 11.92 -4.16
CA GLU A 278 16.82 13.34 -4.29
C GLU A 278 16.97 14.05 -2.93
N ILE A 279 16.10 13.75 -1.97
CA ILE A 279 16.20 14.31 -0.60
C ILE A 279 17.44 13.75 0.09
N THR A 280 17.69 12.45 -0.02
CA THR A 280 18.84 11.77 0.57
C THR A 280 20.16 12.34 0.05
N GLU A 281 20.33 12.43 -1.27
CA GLU A 281 21.53 12.94 -1.93
C GLU A 281 21.76 14.43 -1.63
N SER A 282 20.70 15.26 -1.64
CA SER A 282 20.81 16.68 -1.32
C SER A 282 21.24 16.98 0.11
N ASN A 283 21.10 16.01 1.01
CA ASN A 283 21.42 16.14 2.43
C ASN A 283 22.60 15.25 2.86
N ASP A 284 23.34 14.66 1.91
CA ASP A 284 24.47 13.75 2.17
C ASP A 284 24.10 12.61 3.15
N LEU A 285 22.88 12.09 3.00
CA LEU A 285 22.36 11.02 3.85
C LEU A 285 22.73 9.65 3.27
N VAL A 286 22.96 8.68 4.16
CA VAL A 286 23.15 7.27 3.81
C VAL A 286 21.96 6.44 4.28
N SER A 287 21.58 5.44 3.48
CA SER A 287 20.50 4.51 3.84
C SER A 287 21.10 3.24 4.46
N LEU A 288 20.64 2.89 5.66
CA LEU A 288 20.95 1.62 6.31
C LEU A 288 19.73 0.70 6.18
N ASP A 289 19.90 -0.48 5.57
CA ASP A 289 18.86 -1.50 5.45
C ASP A 289 19.38 -2.83 5.99
N LEU A 290 18.58 -3.51 6.83
CA LEU A 290 18.94 -4.80 7.39
C LEU A 290 18.54 -5.91 6.42
N CYS A 291 19.52 -6.40 5.67
CA CYS A 291 19.34 -7.54 4.78
C CYS A 291 18.85 -8.76 5.56
N ASN A 292 17.80 -9.43 5.04
CA ASN A 292 17.27 -10.67 5.63
C ASN A 292 16.76 -10.55 7.08
N SER A 293 16.38 -9.33 7.51
CA SER A 293 16.02 -8.99 8.90
C SER A 293 15.08 -10.00 9.58
N GLN A 294 13.96 -10.35 8.92
CA GLN A 294 12.95 -11.22 9.51
C GLN A 294 13.45 -12.64 9.81
N PHE A 295 14.36 -13.18 8.98
CA PHE A 295 14.92 -14.51 9.19
C PHE A 295 16.03 -14.48 10.24
N ALA A 296 16.85 -13.43 10.27
CA ALA A 296 17.83 -13.21 11.33
C ALA A 296 17.15 -13.07 12.70
N ILE A 297 16.05 -12.30 12.77
CA ILE A 297 15.23 -12.16 13.98
C ILE A 297 14.60 -13.50 14.33
N LEU A 298 14.02 -14.23 13.36
CA LEU A 298 13.48 -15.57 13.60
C LEU A 298 14.54 -16.50 14.21
N SER A 299 15.74 -16.55 13.63
CA SER A 299 16.89 -17.30 14.16
C SER A 299 17.24 -16.93 15.60
N HIS A 300 17.12 -15.65 15.96
CA HIS A 300 17.39 -15.16 17.30
C HIS A 300 16.31 -15.57 18.32
N ILE A 301 15.03 -15.54 17.92
CA ILE A 301 13.91 -15.84 18.83
C ILE A 301 13.55 -17.33 18.91
N LEU A 302 14.11 -18.18 18.03
CA LEU A 302 13.92 -19.63 18.12
C LEU A 302 14.31 -20.12 19.52
N PRO A 303 13.40 -20.78 20.25
CA PRO A 303 13.67 -21.17 21.63
C PRO A 303 14.77 -22.25 21.69
N ALA A 304 15.45 -22.30 22.83
CA ALA A 304 16.67 -23.10 23.00
C ALA A 304 16.45 -24.62 22.86
N ASP A 305 15.21 -25.09 23.00
CA ASP A 305 14.81 -26.48 22.80
C ASP A 305 14.65 -26.86 21.32
N VAL A 306 14.56 -25.89 20.41
CA VAL A 306 14.61 -26.13 18.96
C VAL A 306 16.07 -26.30 18.56
N THR A 307 16.47 -27.56 18.39
CA THR A 307 17.85 -27.96 18.11
C THR A 307 17.91 -28.85 16.87
N GLY A 308 19.11 -29.05 16.33
CA GLY A 308 19.32 -29.82 15.09
C GLY A 308 20.42 -29.20 14.24
N ASP A 309 20.97 -29.99 13.32
CA ASP A 309 22.00 -29.53 12.38
C ASP A 309 21.41 -28.51 11.39
N ASP A 310 20.16 -28.75 10.98
CA ASP A 310 19.37 -27.85 10.15
C ASP A 310 19.10 -26.50 10.85
N VAL A 311 18.84 -26.51 12.16
CA VAL A 311 18.65 -25.28 12.95
C VAL A 311 19.95 -24.47 13.00
N ARG A 312 21.10 -25.12 13.21
CA ARG A 312 22.41 -24.44 13.22
C ARG A 312 22.73 -23.85 11.85
N LEU A 313 22.47 -24.61 10.79
CA LEU A 313 22.63 -24.14 9.41
C LEU A 313 21.71 -22.95 9.11
N PHE A 314 20.43 -23.03 9.47
CA PHE A 314 19.47 -21.95 9.29
C PHE A 314 19.91 -20.67 10.01
N LYS A 315 20.39 -20.76 11.25
CA LYS A 315 20.91 -19.61 12.01
C LYS A 315 22.13 -18.99 11.31
N ALA A 316 23.11 -19.80 10.91
CA ALA A 316 24.30 -19.32 10.22
C ALA A 316 23.97 -18.62 8.89
N LEU A 317 23.11 -19.21 8.07
CA LEU A 317 22.65 -18.64 6.80
C LEU A 317 21.84 -17.36 6.98
N SER A 318 21.01 -17.31 8.03
CA SER A 318 20.17 -16.15 8.30
C SER A 318 20.99 -14.95 8.76
N TYR A 319 21.99 -15.16 9.63
CA TYR A 319 22.88 -14.09 10.12
C TYR A 319 23.89 -13.60 9.08
N SER A 320 24.34 -14.48 8.17
CA SER A 320 25.24 -14.10 7.08
C SER A 320 24.52 -13.44 5.89
N GLY A 321 23.19 -13.61 5.79
CA GLY A 321 22.41 -13.11 4.65
C GLY A 321 22.40 -14.06 3.44
N GLU A 322 22.98 -15.25 3.56
CA GLU A 322 23.14 -16.24 2.48
C GLU A 322 21.97 -17.21 2.34
N LEU A 323 20.94 -17.09 3.17
CA LEU A 323 19.78 -18.00 3.16
C LEU A 323 19.17 -18.16 1.75
N TYR A 324 18.92 -17.07 1.02
CA TYR A 324 18.31 -17.18 -0.30
C TYR A 324 19.24 -17.77 -1.35
N THR A 325 20.54 -17.49 -1.25
CA THR A 325 21.57 -18.06 -2.15
C THR A 325 21.62 -19.57 -1.95
N TYR A 326 21.73 -20.01 -0.70
CA TYR A 326 21.71 -21.42 -0.34
C TYR A 326 20.44 -22.13 -0.83
N MET A 327 19.27 -21.53 -0.60
CA MET A 327 17.99 -22.10 -1.04
C MET A 327 17.86 -22.18 -2.57
N GLN A 328 18.47 -21.24 -3.30
CA GLN A 328 18.49 -21.28 -4.76
C GLN A 328 19.30 -22.49 -5.25
N GLU A 329 20.50 -22.67 -4.71
CA GLU A 329 21.42 -23.74 -5.09
C GLU A 329 20.87 -25.12 -4.72
N GLU A 330 20.39 -25.28 -3.48
CA GLU A 330 19.94 -26.58 -2.96
C GLU A 330 18.68 -27.10 -3.67
N ILE A 331 17.80 -26.20 -4.14
CA ILE A 331 16.56 -26.57 -4.84
C ILE A 331 16.71 -26.50 -6.36
N GLY A 332 17.80 -25.93 -6.87
CA GLY A 332 18.01 -25.74 -8.31
C GLY A 332 17.07 -24.69 -8.92
N LEU A 333 16.82 -23.59 -8.22
CA LEU A 333 15.97 -22.49 -8.70
C LEU A 333 16.73 -21.59 -9.68
N GLU A 334 16.01 -21.03 -10.65
CA GLU A 334 16.60 -20.21 -11.71
C GLU A 334 17.14 -18.87 -11.19
N SER A 335 16.59 -18.36 -10.07
CA SER A 335 17.01 -17.08 -9.52
C SER A 335 16.86 -16.96 -8.01
N ARG A 336 17.71 -16.12 -7.41
CA ARG A 336 17.61 -15.70 -6.00
C ARG A 336 16.26 -15.05 -5.68
N LYS A 337 15.63 -14.39 -6.67
CA LYS A 337 14.30 -13.78 -6.50
C LYS A 337 13.24 -14.85 -6.28
N GLU A 338 13.29 -15.94 -7.05
CA GLU A 338 12.38 -17.08 -6.86
C GLU A 338 12.62 -17.75 -5.50
N ALA A 339 13.89 -17.97 -5.13
CA ALA A 339 14.25 -18.51 -3.82
C ALA A 339 13.68 -17.66 -2.68
N LYS A 340 13.87 -16.34 -2.74
CA LYS A 340 13.31 -15.39 -1.76
C LYS A 340 11.79 -15.48 -1.67
N GLN A 341 11.09 -15.50 -2.80
CA GLN A 341 9.63 -15.61 -2.82
C GLN A 341 9.17 -16.89 -2.13
N MET A 342 9.78 -18.02 -2.49
CA MET A 342 9.45 -19.32 -1.92
C MET A 342 9.73 -19.39 -0.40
N THR A 343 10.88 -18.90 0.07
CA THR A 343 11.21 -18.87 1.51
C THR A 343 10.23 -18.00 2.30
N ILE A 344 9.80 -16.86 1.75
CA ILE A 344 8.80 -15.97 2.37
C ILE A 344 7.41 -16.62 2.38
N GLU A 345 6.99 -17.23 1.27
CA GLU A 345 5.70 -17.91 1.17
C GLU A 345 5.58 -19.05 2.19
N LEU A 346 6.65 -19.78 2.45
CA LEU A 346 6.65 -20.79 3.50
C LEU A 346 6.39 -20.19 4.89
N LEU A 347 7.13 -19.13 5.24
CA LEU A 347 7.00 -18.51 6.56
C LEU A 347 5.61 -17.91 6.79
N PHE A 348 4.97 -17.35 5.76
CA PHE A 348 3.82 -16.47 5.95
C PHE A 348 2.54 -16.90 5.24
N SER A 349 2.58 -17.89 4.35
CA SER A 349 1.35 -18.39 3.74
C SER A 349 0.60 -19.37 4.66
N ASN A 350 -0.72 -19.40 4.46
CA ASN A 350 -1.64 -20.36 5.09
C ASN A 350 -1.79 -21.64 4.27
N LYS A 351 -1.17 -21.72 3.08
CA LYS A 351 -1.30 -22.85 2.16
C LYS A 351 -0.14 -23.79 2.40
N THR A 352 -0.43 -24.95 2.96
CA THR A 352 0.55 -25.98 3.34
C THR A 352 0.92 -26.96 2.22
N ASN A 353 0.35 -26.80 1.02
CA ASN A 353 0.43 -27.82 -0.02
C ASN A 353 1.05 -27.28 -1.32
N GLY A 354 2.23 -27.81 -1.64
CA GLY A 354 2.95 -27.65 -2.90
C GLY A 354 4.35 -28.27 -2.78
N ASP A 355 4.88 -28.84 -3.87
CA ASP A 355 6.18 -29.57 -3.89
C ASP A 355 7.35 -28.68 -3.43
N LYS A 356 7.26 -27.37 -3.68
CA LYS A 356 8.24 -26.36 -3.24
C LYS A 356 8.32 -26.21 -1.71
N ILE A 357 7.20 -26.34 -1.00
CA ILE A 357 7.16 -26.29 0.49
C ILE A 357 7.77 -27.55 1.10
N ASN A 358 7.60 -28.70 0.44
CA ASN A 358 8.19 -29.96 0.89
C ASN A 358 9.72 -29.96 0.77
N SER A 359 10.25 -29.28 -0.26
CA SER A 359 11.69 -29.10 -0.43
C SER A 359 12.31 -28.34 0.75
N LEU A 360 11.70 -27.24 1.20
CA LEU A 360 12.22 -26.52 2.36
C LEU A 360 11.98 -27.25 3.69
N LYS A 361 10.86 -27.98 3.84
CA LYS A 361 10.65 -28.90 4.99
C LYS A 361 11.76 -29.95 5.10
N SER A 362 12.30 -30.40 3.96
CA SER A 362 13.39 -31.38 3.97
C SER A 362 14.73 -30.76 4.38
N ILE A 363 14.95 -29.48 4.06
CA ILE A 363 16.19 -28.76 4.36
C ILE A 363 16.20 -28.23 5.81
N PHE A 364 15.09 -27.69 6.29
CA PHE A 364 14.96 -27.12 7.66
C PHE A 364 13.79 -27.74 8.45
N PRO A 365 13.76 -29.07 8.66
CA PRO A 365 12.62 -29.75 9.28
C PRO A 365 12.26 -29.22 10.66
N ASN A 366 13.24 -29.02 11.55
CA ASN A 366 12.99 -28.59 12.94
C ASN A 366 12.51 -27.13 13.01
N VAL A 367 13.06 -26.27 12.15
CA VAL A 367 12.62 -24.87 12.05
C VAL A 367 11.18 -24.79 11.56
N VAL A 368 10.84 -25.58 10.52
CA VAL A 368 9.49 -25.60 9.95
C VAL A 368 8.47 -26.23 10.90
N GLU A 369 8.84 -27.27 11.63
CA GLU A 369 8.00 -27.85 12.67
C GLU A 369 7.64 -26.81 13.73
N TRP A 370 8.62 -26.06 14.23
CA TRP A 370 8.38 -25.00 15.20
C TRP A 370 7.45 -23.91 14.65
N ILE A 371 7.68 -23.44 13.41
CA ILE A 371 6.82 -22.44 12.76
C ILE A 371 5.37 -22.94 12.67
N ASN A 372 5.18 -24.20 12.26
CA ASN A 372 3.84 -24.78 12.13
C ASN A 372 3.15 -24.92 13.49
N LYS A 373 3.89 -25.33 14.53
CA LYS A 373 3.39 -25.39 15.90
C LYS A 373 2.95 -24.00 16.37
N TYR A 374 3.81 -22.98 16.20
CA TYR A 374 3.50 -21.60 16.56
C TYR A 374 2.24 -21.09 15.85
N LYS A 375 2.12 -21.30 14.53
CA LYS A 375 0.95 -20.92 13.72
C LYS A 375 -0.33 -21.70 14.06
N LYS A 376 -0.22 -22.86 14.70
CA LYS A 376 -1.37 -23.64 15.16
C LYS A 376 -1.87 -23.15 16.52
N GLU A 377 -0.94 -22.77 17.39
CA GLU A 377 -1.23 -22.23 18.72
C GLU A 377 -1.66 -20.76 18.69
N ASN A 378 -1.27 -20.02 17.65
CA ASN A 378 -1.59 -18.60 17.41
C ASN A 378 -2.30 -18.42 16.06
N SER A 379 -2.66 -17.19 15.67
CA SER A 379 -3.10 -16.95 14.30
C SER A 379 -1.91 -16.95 13.34
N ALA A 380 -2.11 -17.37 12.09
CA ALA A 380 -1.00 -17.43 11.12
C ALA A 380 -0.34 -16.07 10.84
N SER A 381 -1.07 -14.97 11.04
CA SER A 381 -0.53 -13.61 10.96
C SER A 381 0.33 -13.21 12.16
N ASP A 382 0.20 -13.88 13.30
CA ASP A 382 0.88 -13.46 14.54
C ASP A 382 2.40 -13.63 14.45
N LEU A 383 2.88 -14.66 13.76
CA LEU A 383 4.32 -14.83 13.53
C LEU A 383 4.90 -13.64 12.75
N ALA A 384 4.22 -13.23 11.67
CA ALA A 384 4.64 -12.06 10.88
C ALA A 384 4.60 -10.78 11.72
N ILE A 385 3.53 -10.58 12.49
CA ILE A 385 3.38 -9.41 13.36
C ILE A 385 4.47 -9.39 14.44
N MET A 386 4.77 -10.52 15.06
CA MET A 386 5.82 -10.66 16.07
C MET A 386 7.19 -10.28 15.49
N LEU A 387 7.58 -10.86 14.35
CA LEU A 387 8.86 -10.54 13.70
C LEU A 387 8.95 -9.05 13.35
N GLN A 388 7.87 -8.45 12.86
CA GLN A 388 7.82 -7.01 12.56
C GLN A 388 7.90 -6.12 13.81
N ARG A 389 7.37 -6.58 14.95
CA ARG A 389 7.46 -5.85 16.23
C ARG A 389 8.88 -5.84 16.78
N GLU A 390 9.56 -6.99 16.74
CA GLU A 390 10.97 -7.08 17.13
C GLU A 390 11.85 -6.24 16.20
N GLU A 391 11.64 -6.33 14.88
CA GLU A 391 12.31 -5.45 13.90
C GLU A 391 12.11 -3.97 14.23
N SER A 392 10.86 -3.56 14.50
CA SER A 392 10.54 -2.17 14.83
C SER A 392 11.17 -1.72 16.14
N LYS A 393 11.26 -2.61 17.14
CA LYS A 393 11.92 -2.33 18.40
C LYS A 393 13.41 -2.06 18.16
N MET A 394 14.10 -2.93 17.44
CA MET A 394 15.53 -2.75 17.12
C MET A 394 15.79 -1.41 16.41
N PHE A 395 15.04 -1.10 15.35
CA PHE A 395 15.29 0.14 14.59
C PHE A 395 14.87 1.41 15.32
N ILE A 396 13.72 1.41 16.00
CA ILE A 396 13.16 2.63 16.58
C ILE A 396 13.70 2.86 18.00
N GLN A 397 13.71 1.82 18.84
CA GLN A 397 14.05 1.98 20.26
C GLN A 397 15.54 1.84 20.53
N ASP A 398 16.26 1.03 19.75
CA ASP A 398 17.67 0.75 19.99
C ASP A 398 18.56 1.59 19.06
N ILE A 399 18.33 1.58 17.73
CA ILE A 399 19.19 2.29 16.76
C ILE A 399 18.89 3.78 16.67
N TRP A 400 17.64 4.19 16.45
CA TRP A 400 17.31 5.61 16.20
C TRP A 400 17.28 6.46 17.48
N ARG A 401 17.14 5.83 18.64
CA ARG A 401 17.06 6.55 19.92
C ARG A 401 18.44 6.80 20.54
N GLU A 402 19.43 5.98 20.21
CA GLU A 402 20.85 6.22 20.51
C GLU A 402 21.35 7.46 19.76
#